data_AF-A0A9P4ND78-F1
#
_entry.id   AF-A0A9P4ND78-F1
#
_cell.length_a   1.000
_cell.length_b   1.000
_cell.length_c   1.000
_cell.angle_alpha   90.00
_cell.angle_beta   90.00
_cell.angle_gamma   90.00
#
_symmetry.space_group_name_H-M   'P 1'
#
loop_
_entity.id
_entity.type
_entity.pdbx_description
1 polymer ?
#
loop_
_entity_poly.entity_id
_entity_poly.type
_entity_poly.pdbx_seq_one_letter_code
_entity_poly.pdbx_strand_id
1 'polypeptide(L)'
;MRAAFKGCLTFVWAIGLIWFLSPIFAHTTNMQSLDSSFIIEVDGKPIAKVSDNNEDRIQAKTGSEAALFTLKDGRLYSDDWILGRAMMEDRSLLPKPVLWFKSSADSQKLVQPVTAHQNGDSYQIKFADACLIAEDGNVFADLQGGEASTVTVQMK
;
A
#
# COMPACT_ATOMS: atom_id res chain seq x y z
N MET A 1 -27.25 -31.81 -68.49
CA MET A 1 -28.07 -30.66 -68.06
C MET A 1 -29.35 -31.14 -67.40
N ARG A 2 -29.43 -31.06 -66.06
CA ARG A 2 -30.60 -30.67 -65.24
C ARG A 2 -30.31 -31.08 -63.79
N ALA A 3 -30.25 -30.07 -62.95
CA ALA A 3 -29.92 -30.14 -61.53
C ALA A 3 -31.08 -30.72 -60.71
N ALA A 4 -30.74 -31.41 -59.63
CA ALA A 4 -31.66 -31.67 -58.53
C ALA A 4 -30.96 -31.25 -57.23
N PHE A 5 -31.31 -30.05 -56.77
CA PHE A 5 -30.93 -29.48 -55.49
C PHE A 5 -31.80 -30.14 -54.41
N LYS A 6 -31.19 -30.89 -53.48
CA LYS A 6 -31.84 -31.31 -52.23
C LYS A 6 -30.99 -30.80 -51.08
N GLY A 7 -31.47 -29.75 -50.43
CA GLY A 7 -30.93 -29.28 -49.16
C GLY A 7 -31.22 -30.30 -48.06
N CYS A 8 -30.29 -30.42 -47.12
CA CYS A 8 -30.57 -30.94 -45.79
C CYS A 8 -29.59 -30.28 -44.81
N LEU A 9 -30.14 -29.31 -44.09
CA LEU A 9 -29.83 -28.81 -42.76
C LEU A 9 -28.46 -29.17 -42.15
N THR A 10 -27.66 -28.11 -41.98
CA THR A 10 -26.48 -28.03 -41.12
C THR A 10 -26.81 -28.33 -39.66
N PHE A 11 -26.18 -29.35 -39.07
CA PHE A 11 -26.07 -29.49 -37.62
C PHE A 11 -24.67 -29.03 -37.19
N VAL A 12 -24.58 -27.76 -36.81
CA VAL A 12 -23.44 -27.20 -36.09
C VAL A 12 -23.53 -27.72 -34.66
N TRP A 13 -22.68 -28.69 -34.30
CA TRP A 13 -22.42 -29.02 -32.90
C TRP A 13 -21.49 -27.94 -32.32
N ALA A 14 -22.10 -26.89 -31.77
CA ALA A 14 -21.40 -25.93 -30.92
C ALA A 14 -21.14 -26.60 -29.56
N ILE A 15 -20.01 -27.27 -29.42
CA ILE A 15 -19.51 -27.69 -28.10
C ILE A 15 -18.95 -26.43 -27.44
N GLY A 16 -19.67 -25.96 -26.43
CA GLY A 16 -19.31 -24.82 -25.61
C GLY A 16 -17.96 -25.04 -24.92
N LEU A 17 -16.97 -24.26 -25.34
CA LEU A 17 -15.80 -23.91 -24.55
C LEU A 17 -15.97 -22.47 -24.11
N ILE A 18 -16.92 -22.26 -23.20
CA ILE A 18 -16.90 -21.09 -22.32
C ILE A 18 -15.76 -21.38 -21.34
N TRP A 19 -14.54 -21.00 -21.72
CA TRP A 19 -13.48 -20.80 -20.77
C TRP A 19 -13.99 -19.77 -19.78
N PHE A 20 -14.29 -20.24 -18.57
CA PHE A 20 -14.51 -19.43 -17.39
C PHE A 20 -13.24 -18.58 -17.15
N LEU A 21 -13.13 -17.46 -17.85
CA LEU A 21 -12.40 -16.29 -17.37
C LEU A 21 -13.28 -15.67 -16.28
N SER A 22 -13.39 -16.38 -15.15
CA SER A 22 -13.79 -15.72 -13.92
C SER A 22 -12.69 -14.69 -13.66
N PRO A 23 -12.98 -13.38 -13.62
CA PRO A 23 -12.04 -12.46 -13.02
C PRO A 23 -11.86 -12.97 -11.60
N ILE A 24 -10.65 -13.43 -11.28
CA ILE A 24 -10.26 -13.66 -9.89
C ILE A 24 -10.45 -12.28 -9.26
N PHE A 25 -11.57 -12.08 -8.57
CA PHE A 25 -11.77 -10.93 -7.72
C PHE A 25 -10.71 -11.06 -6.65
N ALA A 26 -9.57 -10.37 -6.84
CA ALA A 26 -8.59 -10.18 -5.79
C ALA A 26 -9.36 -9.53 -4.64
N HIS A 27 -9.57 -10.31 -3.58
CA HIS A 27 -10.25 -9.82 -2.40
C HIS A 27 -9.24 -8.94 -1.66
N THR A 28 -9.27 -7.63 -1.92
CA THR A 28 -8.46 -6.68 -1.15
C THR A 28 -9.06 -6.56 0.24
N THR A 29 -8.35 -7.10 1.23
CA THR A 29 -8.72 -6.91 2.64
C THR A 29 -8.00 -5.68 3.19
N ASN A 30 -8.79 -4.73 3.71
CA ASN A 30 -8.28 -3.54 4.40
C ASN A 30 -8.20 -3.82 5.89
N MET A 31 -7.00 -3.69 6.45
CA MET A 31 -6.72 -4.04 7.84
C MET A 31 -6.08 -2.87 8.58
N GLN A 32 -6.45 -2.71 9.85
CA GLN A 32 -5.90 -1.70 10.75
C GLN A 32 -4.88 -2.28 11.72
N SER A 33 -4.71 -3.61 11.76
CA SER A 33 -3.72 -4.30 12.57
C SER A 33 -3.12 -5.46 11.77
N LEU A 34 -1.86 -5.79 12.05
CA LEU A 34 -1.15 -6.95 11.53
C LEU A 34 -0.54 -7.72 12.71
N ASP A 35 -0.60 -9.05 12.66
CA ASP A 35 -0.12 -9.90 13.77
C ASP A 35 1.41 -10.04 13.81
N SER A 36 2.08 -9.72 12.70
CA SER A 36 3.54 -9.80 12.56
C SER A 36 4.17 -8.42 12.38
N SER A 37 5.42 -8.30 12.84
CA SER A 37 6.25 -7.13 12.54
C SER A 37 6.84 -7.24 11.14
N PHE A 38 7.13 -6.09 10.53
CA PHE A 38 7.59 -6.01 9.16
C PHE A 38 8.47 -4.78 8.90
N ILE A 39 9.15 -4.76 7.76
CA ILE A 39 9.81 -3.56 7.24
C ILE A 39 8.98 -2.97 6.09
N ILE A 40 9.12 -1.68 5.86
CA ILE A 40 8.55 -1.00 4.70
C ILE A 40 9.71 -0.54 3.83
N GLU A 41 9.72 -0.98 2.58
CA GLU A 41 10.61 -0.46 1.55
C GLU A 41 9.88 0.54 0.65
N VAL A 42 10.59 1.55 0.18
CA VAL A 42 10.14 2.50 -0.83
C VAL A 42 11.22 2.51 -1.91
N ASP A 43 10.88 2.08 -3.11
CA ASP A 43 11.82 1.88 -4.23
C ASP A 43 13.01 0.99 -3.86
N GLY A 44 12.71 -0.12 -3.16
CA GLY A 44 13.70 -1.11 -2.73
C GLY A 44 14.64 -0.64 -1.61
N LYS A 45 14.42 0.54 -1.03
CA LYS A 45 15.17 1.04 0.13
C LYS A 45 14.26 1.06 1.36
N PRO A 46 14.70 0.51 2.51
CA PRO A 46 13.88 0.53 3.69
C PRO A 46 13.72 1.95 4.23
N ILE A 47 12.57 2.24 4.82
CA ILE A 47 12.41 3.41 5.69
C ILE A 47 13.39 3.24 6.86
N ALA A 48 14.27 4.22 7.02
CA ALA A 48 15.31 4.20 8.03
C ALA A 48 14.73 4.38 9.42
N LYS A 49 15.38 3.81 10.42
CA LYS A 49 15.15 4.18 11.82
C LYS A 49 15.28 5.69 11.99
N VAL A 50 14.44 6.23 12.86
CA VAL A 50 14.57 7.62 13.28
C VAL A 50 15.86 7.80 14.06
N SER A 51 16.67 8.77 13.66
CA SER A 51 17.79 9.24 14.47
C SER A 51 17.20 10.09 15.58
N ASP A 52 17.37 9.67 16.83
CA ASP A 52 16.88 10.43 17.99
C ASP A 52 17.45 11.85 17.95
N ASN A 53 16.58 12.82 17.72
CA ASN A 53 16.87 14.23 17.80
C ASN A 53 15.81 14.85 18.72
N ASN A 54 16.08 16.02 19.29
CA ASN A 54 15.15 16.67 20.23
C ASN A 54 13.92 17.29 19.55
N GLU A 55 13.58 16.90 18.31
CA GLU A 55 12.42 17.40 17.58
C GLU A 55 11.20 16.49 17.83
N ASP A 56 10.03 17.10 18.00
CA ASP A 56 8.78 16.36 18.22
C ASP A 56 8.29 15.63 16.96
N ARG A 57 8.77 16.06 15.78
CA ARG A 57 8.40 15.52 14.47
C ARG A 57 9.59 15.57 13.53
N ILE A 58 9.90 14.44 12.90
CA ILE A 58 11.04 14.31 12.01
C ILE A 58 10.56 13.71 10.70
N GLN A 59 10.93 14.29 9.57
CA GLN A 59 10.56 13.69 8.28
C GLN A 59 11.25 12.35 8.09
N ALA A 60 10.48 11.34 7.70
CA ALA A 60 10.98 10.02 7.44
C ALA A 60 11.86 9.99 6.19
N LYS A 61 12.90 9.15 6.23
CA LYS A 61 13.87 8.99 5.15
C LYS A 61 14.07 7.52 4.86
N THR A 62 14.48 7.22 3.63
CA THR A 62 15.05 5.91 3.29
C THR A 62 16.50 5.84 3.75
N GLY A 63 17.01 4.64 4.06
CA GLY A 63 18.39 4.47 4.52
C GLY A 63 18.83 3.01 4.61
N SER A 64 19.98 2.75 5.23
CA SER A 64 20.55 1.41 5.36
C SER A 64 20.01 0.63 6.56
N GLU A 65 19.63 1.32 7.64
CA GLU A 65 19.13 0.70 8.87
C GLU A 65 17.61 0.69 8.89
N ALA A 66 17.00 -0.44 8.52
CA ALA A 66 15.55 -0.56 8.45
C ALA A 66 14.87 -0.39 9.81
N ALA A 67 13.83 0.43 9.86
CA ALA A 67 12.87 0.46 10.96
C ALA A 67 12.01 -0.82 10.95
N LEU A 68 11.77 -1.39 12.13
CA LEU A 68 10.90 -2.54 12.30
C LEU A 68 9.53 -2.06 12.80
N PHE A 69 8.51 -2.30 11.99
CA PHE A 69 7.17 -1.77 12.22
C PHE A 69 6.24 -2.82 12.81
N THR A 70 5.29 -2.34 13.61
CA THR A 70 4.09 -3.08 13.99
C THR A 70 2.88 -2.21 13.67
N LEU A 71 1.89 -2.75 12.96
CA LEU A 71 0.64 -2.05 12.68
C LEU A 71 -0.40 -2.47 13.72
N LYS A 72 -0.92 -1.51 14.49
CA LYS A 72 -1.96 -1.73 15.49
C LYS A 72 -2.93 -0.56 15.53
N ASP A 73 -4.22 -0.85 15.45
CA ASP A 73 -5.32 0.14 15.55
C ASP A 73 -5.13 1.33 14.58
N GLY A 74 -4.63 1.04 13.38
CA GLY A 74 -4.34 2.00 12.33
C GLY A 74 -3.15 2.90 12.63
N ARG A 75 -2.25 2.51 13.52
CA ARG A 75 -1.01 3.23 13.84
C ARG A 75 0.19 2.33 13.59
N LEU A 76 1.20 2.91 12.94
CA LEU A 76 2.41 2.22 12.54
C LEU A 76 3.52 2.56 13.53
N TYR A 77 3.79 1.64 14.47
CA TYR A 77 4.76 1.84 15.55
C TYR A 77 6.14 1.31 15.15
N SER A 78 7.21 2.00 15.56
CA SER A 78 8.59 1.51 15.58
C SER A 78 9.25 2.07 16.84
N ASP A 79 9.60 1.19 17.78
CA ASP A 79 10.11 1.59 19.10
C ASP A 79 9.20 2.64 19.77
N ASP A 80 9.76 3.76 20.22
CA ASP A 80 9.03 4.87 20.86
C ASP A 80 8.42 5.86 19.84
N TRP A 81 8.24 5.46 18.58
CA TRP A 81 7.80 6.35 17.51
C TRP A 81 6.62 5.79 16.73
N ILE A 82 5.81 6.71 16.21
CA ILE A 82 4.70 6.45 15.30
C ILE A 82 5.04 7.07 13.96
N LEU A 83 4.99 6.29 12.89
CA LEU A 83 5.16 6.77 11.52
C LEU A 83 3.79 7.06 10.90
N GLY A 84 3.62 8.25 10.31
CA GLY A 84 2.34 8.60 9.70
C GLY A 84 2.33 9.97 9.05
N ARG A 85 1.14 10.39 8.63
CA ARG A 85 0.85 11.75 8.17
C ARG A 85 0.29 12.58 9.30
N ALA A 86 0.51 13.89 9.27
CA ALA A 86 -0.09 14.80 10.23
C ALA A 86 -1.61 14.87 10.04
N MET A 87 -2.38 14.93 11.14
CA MET A 87 -3.83 15.06 11.10
C MET A 87 -4.28 16.38 10.44
N MET A 88 -3.46 17.43 10.56
CA MET A 88 -3.69 18.73 9.94
C MET A 88 -2.61 19.00 8.89
N GLU A 89 -3.04 19.13 7.63
CA GLU A 89 -2.21 19.40 6.46
C GLU A 89 -2.86 20.49 5.63
N ASP A 90 -2.10 21.11 4.72
CA ASP A 90 -2.69 21.97 3.70
C ASP A 90 -3.58 21.16 2.73
N ARG A 91 -4.49 21.86 2.02
CA ARG A 91 -5.49 21.23 1.14
C ARG A 91 -4.98 20.90 -0.27
N SER A 92 -3.69 21.05 -0.55
CA SER A 92 -3.14 20.66 -1.85
C SER A 92 -3.08 19.13 -1.98
N LEU A 93 -3.15 18.66 -3.22
CA LEU A 93 -2.86 17.26 -3.58
C LEU A 93 -1.36 17.02 -3.80
N LEU A 94 -0.49 17.92 -3.35
CA LEU A 94 0.95 17.66 -3.40
C LEU A 94 1.32 16.51 -2.46
N PRO A 95 2.39 15.75 -2.76
CA PRO A 95 2.88 14.71 -1.86
C PRO A 95 3.03 15.23 -0.42
N LYS A 96 2.50 14.47 0.54
CA LYS A 96 2.53 14.86 1.95
C LYS A 96 3.70 14.23 2.66
N PRO A 97 4.46 14.98 3.49
CA PRO A 97 5.58 14.40 4.20
C PRO A 97 5.08 13.31 5.15
N VAL A 98 5.76 12.17 5.13
CA VAL A 98 5.58 11.15 6.17
C VAL A 98 6.53 11.49 7.29
N LEU A 99 6.00 11.55 8.51
CA LEU A 99 6.71 12.04 9.68
C LEU A 99 6.77 10.93 10.75
N TRP A 100 7.88 10.90 11.45
CA TRP A 100 8.02 10.27 12.75
C TRP A 100 7.44 11.19 13.81
N PHE A 101 6.58 10.65 14.67
CA PHE A 101 6.01 11.32 15.84
C PHE A 101 6.42 10.56 17.08
N LYS A 102 6.95 11.24 18.09
CA LYS A 102 7.25 10.60 19.37
C LYS A 102 5.98 10.04 19.98
N SER A 103 6.00 8.77 20.37
CA SER A 103 4.82 8.06 20.88
C SER A 103 4.41 8.65 22.22
N SER A 104 3.20 9.20 22.26
CA SER A 104 2.58 9.77 23.45
C SER A 104 1.06 9.68 23.30
N ALA A 105 0.33 9.86 24.40
CA ALA A 105 -1.13 9.86 24.36
C ALA A 105 -1.71 10.96 23.44
N ASP A 106 -0.97 12.07 23.27
CA ASP A 106 -1.39 13.18 22.42
C ASP A 106 -0.99 13.00 20.97
N SER A 107 0.18 12.41 20.70
CA SER A 107 0.64 12.23 19.31
C SER A 107 -0.27 11.30 18.51
N GLN A 108 -0.91 10.31 19.14
CA GLN A 108 -1.86 9.42 18.46
C GLN A 108 -3.06 10.17 17.81
N LYS A 109 -3.44 11.33 18.38
CA LYS A 109 -4.51 12.20 17.85
C LYS A 109 -4.01 13.13 16.73
N LEU A 110 -2.69 13.29 16.61
CA LEU A 110 -2.02 14.14 15.63
C LEU A 110 -1.60 13.36 14.38
N VAL A 111 -1.82 12.04 14.35
CA VAL A 111 -1.41 11.15 13.26
C VAL A 111 -2.65 10.55 12.58
N GLN A 112 -2.72 10.69 11.25
CA GLN A 112 -3.75 10.05 10.44
C GLN A 112 -3.61 8.53 10.46
N PRO A 113 -4.72 7.77 10.37
CA PRO A 113 -4.67 6.33 10.36
C PRO A 113 -3.98 5.79 9.10
N VAL A 114 -3.32 4.64 9.28
CA VAL A 114 -2.69 3.85 8.24
C VAL A 114 -3.45 2.53 8.07
N THR A 115 -3.54 2.03 6.85
CA THR A 115 -4.20 0.75 6.55
C THR A 115 -3.27 -0.17 5.77
N ALA A 116 -3.24 -1.44 6.13
CA ALA A 116 -2.64 -2.49 5.31
C ALA A 116 -3.69 -3.01 4.31
N HIS A 117 -3.29 -3.10 3.05
CA HIS A 117 -4.07 -3.66 1.95
C HIS A 117 -3.40 -4.96 1.53
N GLN A 118 -4.09 -6.08 1.70
CA GLN A 118 -3.57 -7.38 1.27
C GLN A 118 -3.99 -7.67 -0.18
N ASN A 119 -3.04 -8.04 -1.03
CA ASN A 119 -3.27 -8.53 -2.39
C ASN A 119 -2.51 -9.84 -2.59
N GLY A 120 -3.22 -10.96 -2.50
CA GLY A 120 -2.61 -12.28 -2.43
C GLY A 120 -1.69 -12.41 -1.21
N ASP A 121 -0.42 -12.71 -1.47
CA ASP A 121 0.62 -12.85 -0.44
C ASP A 121 1.38 -11.55 -0.17
N SER A 122 1.03 -10.47 -0.88
CA SER A 122 1.68 -9.16 -0.73
C SER A 122 0.84 -8.21 0.12
N TYR A 123 1.52 -7.35 0.87
CA TYR A 123 0.88 -6.26 1.62
C TYR A 123 1.37 -4.91 1.12
N GLN A 124 0.45 -3.96 1.04
CA GLN A 124 0.75 -2.56 0.81
C GLN A 124 0.24 -1.73 1.98
N ILE A 125 1.10 -0.87 2.53
CA ILE A 125 0.72 0.08 3.57
C ILE A 125 0.28 1.39 2.91
N LYS A 126 -0.93 1.86 3.23
CA LYS A 126 -1.51 3.11 2.71
C LYS A 126 -1.62 4.15 3.81
N PHE A 127 -1.23 5.38 3.49
CA PHE A 127 -1.23 6.52 4.40
C PHE A 127 -2.40 7.44 4.08
N ALA A 128 -3.58 7.15 4.64
CA ALA A 128 -4.87 7.70 4.21
C ALA A 128 -5.06 7.57 2.68
N ASP A 129 -5.13 6.31 2.25
CA ASP A 129 -5.30 5.84 0.86
C ASP A 129 -4.17 6.18 -0.13
N ALA A 130 -3.18 6.95 0.29
CA ALA A 130 -2.00 7.28 -0.50
C ALA A 130 -0.90 6.22 -0.44
N CYS A 131 -0.23 6.00 -1.56
CA CYS A 131 1.01 5.23 -1.64
C CYS A 131 2.20 6.05 -1.13
N LEU A 132 3.28 5.37 -0.76
CA LEU A 132 4.53 6.05 -0.48
C LEU A 132 5.32 6.30 -1.77
N ILE A 133 6.07 7.39 -1.77
CA ILE A 133 7.14 7.71 -2.72
C ILE A 133 8.39 8.21 -1.99
N ALA A 134 9.54 8.14 -2.65
CA ALA A 134 10.79 8.70 -2.14
C ALA A 134 11.36 9.76 -3.08
N GLU A 135 11.61 10.97 -2.58
CA GLU A 135 12.26 12.06 -3.31
C GLU A 135 13.47 12.57 -2.51
N ASP A 136 14.66 12.55 -3.11
CA ASP A 136 15.92 12.91 -2.45
C ASP A 136 16.15 12.21 -1.11
N GLY A 137 15.69 10.96 -1.01
CA GLY A 137 15.76 10.13 0.19
C GLY A 137 14.68 10.42 1.24
N ASN A 138 13.88 11.48 1.08
CA ASN A 138 12.76 11.78 1.95
C ASN A 138 11.51 11.00 1.53
N VAL A 139 10.73 10.55 2.49
CA VAL A 139 9.51 9.76 2.25
C VAL A 139 8.29 10.67 2.26
N PHE A 140 7.44 10.50 1.24
CA PHE A 140 6.18 11.21 1.09
C PHE A 140 5.04 10.23 0.80
N ALA A 141 3.81 10.67 1.06
CA ALA A 141 2.59 10.02 0.64
C ALA A 141 2.04 10.73 -0.61
N ASP A 142 1.96 10.02 -1.73
CA ASP A 142 1.48 10.55 -2.99
C ASP A 142 -0.05 10.57 -3.03
N LEU A 143 -0.62 11.78 -3.01
CA LEU A 143 -2.07 11.99 -3.06
C LEU A 143 -2.64 12.02 -4.48
N GLN A 144 -1.79 12.12 -5.52
CA GLN A 144 -2.24 12.20 -6.91
C GLN A 144 -2.42 10.82 -7.55
N GLY A 145 -1.80 9.78 -6.97
CA GLY A 145 -1.97 8.40 -7.43
C GLY A 145 -1.19 8.10 -8.70
N GLY A 146 0.08 8.53 -8.77
CA GLY A 146 1.01 8.21 -9.84
C GLY A 146 1.55 6.77 -9.78
N GLU A 147 2.68 6.51 -10.44
CA GLU A 147 3.41 5.25 -10.27
C GLU A 147 3.83 5.13 -8.80
N ALA A 148 3.09 4.33 -8.05
CA ALA A 148 3.41 4.04 -6.66
C ALA A 148 4.82 3.46 -6.60
N SER A 149 5.68 3.99 -5.74
CA SER A 149 6.94 3.33 -5.43
C SER A 149 6.66 1.89 -5.03
N THR A 150 7.57 0.99 -5.39
CA THR A 150 7.42 -0.43 -5.03
C THR A 150 7.53 -0.54 -3.51
N VAL A 151 6.38 -0.63 -2.85
CA VAL A 151 6.29 -0.84 -1.42
C VAL A 151 6.25 -2.33 -1.15
N THR A 152 7.37 -2.85 -0.67
CA THR A 152 7.46 -4.25 -0.24
C THR A 152 7.38 -4.28 1.27
N VAL A 153 6.39 -5.02 1.76
CA VAL A 153 6.27 -5.39 3.18
C VAL A 153 6.90 -6.76 3.34
N GLN A 154 8.04 -6.82 4.02
CA GLN A 154 8.65 -8.11 4.38
C GLN A 154 8.27 -8.44 5.82
N MET A 155 7.48 -9.50 6.00
CA MET A 155 7.20 -10.07 7.31
C MET A 155 8.48 -10.71 7.84
N LYS A 156 8.83 -10.45 9.10
CA LYS A 156 9.93 -11.12 9.79
C LYS A 156 9.52 -12.46 10.38
#